data_AF-M2Q2D2-F1
#
_entry.id   AF-M2Q2D2-F1
#
_cell.length_a   1.000
_cell.length_b   1.000
_cell.length_c   1.000
_cell.angle_alpha   90.00
_cell.angle_beta   90.00
_cell.angle_gamma   90.00
#
_symmetry.space_group_name_H-M   'P 1'
#
loop_
_entity.id
_entity.type
_entity.pdbx_description
1 polymer ?
#
loop_
_entity_poly.entity_id
_entity_poly.type
_entity_poly.pdbx_seq_one_letter_code
_entity_poly.pdbx_strand_id
1 'polypeptide(L)'
;ERGFATIPLLCFDVPPRSRYLWAGVKLVSLAIADLSKKINPAHLNSVTVIGEYVPNLVAQPFNVSKDDAHHIYYQTHSPLLDQVL
;
A
#
# COMPACT_ATOMS: atom_id res chain seq x y z
N GLU A 1 -3.19 -29.38 8.15
CA GLU A 1 -4.39 -29.75 8.94
C GLU A 1 -4.80 -28.58 9.83
N ARG A 2 -6.06 -28.56 10.30
CA ARG A 2 -6.60 -27.54 11.20
C ARG A 2 -5.96 -27.68 12.59
N GLY A 3 -5.47 -26.59 13.17
CA GLY A 3 -4.94 -26.57 14.54
C GLY A 3 -6.00 -26.21 15.58
N PHE A 4 -5.66 -26.28 16.87
CA PHE A 4 -6.57 -25.97 17.99
C PHE A 4 -7.15 -24.55 17.92
N ALA A 5 -6.39 -23.58 17.42
CA ALA A 5 -6.78 -22.17 17.28
C ALA A 5 -6.63 -21.63 15.84
N THR A 6 -6.55 -22.51 14.83
CA THR A 6 -6.34 -22.09 13.43
C THR A 6 -7.36 -22.73 12.51
N ILE A 7 -7.83 -21.97 11.53
CA ILE A 7 -8.65 -22.48 10.42
C ILE A 7 -7.93 -22.06 9.12
N PRO A 8 -7.45 -23.02 8.31
CA PRO A 8 -6.77 -22.68 7.06
C PRO A 8 -7.75 -22.09 6.05
N LEU A 9 -7.31 -21.06 5.31
CA LEU A 9 -8.03 -20.52 4.17
C LEU A 9 -7.69 -21.39 2.94
N LEU A 10 -8.61 -22.27 2.53
CA LEU A 10 -8.34 -23.36 1.59
C LEU A 10 -8.21 -22.95 0.11
N CYS A 11 -8.46 -21.69 -0.24
CA CYS A 11 -8.50 -21.23 -1.64
C CYS A 11 -7.40 -20.22 -2.01
N PHE A 12 -6.46 -19.93 -1.10
CA PHE A 12 -5.41 -18.93 -1.33
C PHE A 12 -4.03 -19.60 -1.28
N ASP A 13 -3.44 -19.78 -2.46
CA ASP A 13 -2.10 -20.40 -2.59
C ASP A 13 -0.95 -19.39 -2.44
N VAL A 14 -1.25 -18.09 -2.49
CA VAL A 14 -0.29 -17.00 -2.37
C VAL A 14 -0.63 -16.21 -1.11
N PRO A 15 0.36 -15.80 -0.28
CA PRO A 15 0.10 -14.99 0.91
C PRO A 15 -0.01 -13.48 0.54
N PRO A 16 -1.22 -12.93 0.30
CA PRO A 16 -1.36 -11.52 -0.03
C PRO A 16 -0.96 -10.64 1.16
N ARG A 17 -0.53 -9.40 0.88
CA ARG A 17 -0.12 -8.41 1.91
C ARG A 17 1.09 -8.82 2.76
N SER A 18 1.78 -9.90 2.41
CA SER A 18 3.02 -10.31 3.06
C SER A 18 4.25 -9.77 2.31
N ARG A 19 5.40 -9.72 3.00
CA ARG A 19 6.70 -9.39 2.38
C ARG A 19 7.16 -10.45 1.37
N TYR A 20 6.53 -11.63 1.33
CA TYR A 20 6.82 -12.64 0.31
C TYR A 20 6.64 -12.08 -1.10
N LEU A 21 5.66 -11.19 -1.30
CA LEU A 21 5.41 -10.50 -2.57
C LEU A 21 6.27 -9.24 -2.76
N TRP A 22 7.16 -8.90 -1.82
CA TRP A 22 8.08 -7.77 -1.97
C TRP A 22 9.39 -8.20 -2.65
N ALA A 23 9.91 -9.38 -2.30
CA ALA A 23 11.26 -9.81 -2.63
C ALA A 23 11.46 -10.35 -4.06
N GLY A 24 10.57 -10.05 -5.02
CA GLY A 24 10.74 -10.63 -6.36
C GLY A 24 9.88 -10.11 -7.51
N VAL A 25 9.16 -8.99 -7.40
CA VAL A 25 8.10 -8.72 -8.37
C VAL A 25 8.17 -7.36 -9.04
N LYS A 26 8.63 -7.40 -10.30
CA LYS A 26 8.16 -6.52 -11.38
C LYS A 26 6.69 -6.15 -11.22
N LEU A 27 5.83 -7.06 -10.72
CA LEU A 27 4.39 -6.85 -10.54
C LEU A 27 4.03 -5.69 -9.61
N VAL A 28 4.76 -5.41 -8.52
CA VAL A 28 4.42 -4.25 -7.65
C VAL A 28 4.79 -2.95 -8.34
N SER A 29 5.98 -2.86 -8.91
CA SER A 29 6.41 -1.70 -9.71
C SER A 29 5.55 -1.52 -10.97
N LEU A 30 5.15 -2.61 -11.63
CA LEU A 30 4.23 -2.61 -12.77
C LEU A 30 2.83 -2.20 -12.33
N ALA A 31 2.32 -2.67 -11.18
CA ALA A 31 1.04 -2.25 -10.66
C ALA A 31 1.03 -0.75 -10.33
N ILE A 32 2.10 -0.22 -9.74
CA ILE A 32 2.27 1.22 -9.55
C ILE A 32 2.28 1.94 -10.91
N ALA A 33 3.07 1.47 -11.88
CA ALA A 33 3.12 2.06 -13.21
C ALA A 33 1.77 2.01 -13.95
N ASP A 34 1.02 0.93 -13.81
CA ASP A 34 -0.30 0.76 -14.42
C ASP A 34 -1.38 1.58 -13.70
N LEU A 35 -1.28 1.75 -12.39
CA LEU A 35 -2.12 2.67 -11.64
C LEU A 35 -1.83 4.11 -12.06
N SER A 36 -0.57 4.50 -12.21
CA SER A 36 -0.19 5.84 -12.70
C SER A 36 -0.74 6.15 -14.10
N LYS A 37 -0.93 5.13 -14.96
CA LYS A 37 -1.60 5.30 -16.27
C LYS A 37 -3.12 5.43 -16.16
N LYS A 38 -3.73 4.79 -15.16
CA LYS A 38 -5.19 4.72 -14.99
C LYS A 38 -5.74 5.85 -14.13
N ILE A 39 -4.94 6.37 -13.20
CA ILE A 39 -5.32 7.46 -12.30
C ILE A 39 -4.89 8.78 -12.94
N ASN A 40 -5.87 9.57 -13.37
CA ASN A 40 -5.61 10.92 -13.84
C ASN A 40 -5.50 11.87 -12.63
N PRO A 41 -4.36 12.57 -12.44
CA PRO A 41 -4.18 13.48 -11.32
C PRO A 41 -5.19 14.63 -11.30
N ALA A 42 -5.73 15.04 -12.45
CA ALA A 42 -6.75 16.10 -12.52
C ALA A 42 -8.09 15.72 -11.86
N HIS A 43 -8.33 14.42 -11.64
CA HIS A 43 -9.53 13.92 -10.97
C HIS A 43 -9.30 13.64 -9.48
N LEU A 44 -8.09 13.81 -8.97
CA LEU A 44 -7.78 13.63 -7.55
C LEU A 44 -8.11 14.90 -6.79
N ASN A 45 -9.13 14.85 -5.94
CA ASN A 45 -9.43 15.90 -4.99
C ASN A 45 -8.87 15.52 -3.61
N SER A 46 -7.89 16.26 -3.11
CA SER A 46 -7.29 15.99 -1.79
C SER A 46 -8.28 16.26 -0.64
N VAL A 47 -9.21 17.20 -0.81
CA VAL A 47 -10.19 17.59 0.21
C VAL A 47 -11.13 16.45 0.57
N THR A 48 -11.43 15.55 -0.37
CA THR A 48 -12.33 14.41 -0.13
C THR A 48 -11.67 13.21 0.54
N VAL A 49 -10.33 13.20 0.68
CA VAL A 49 -9.57 12.02 1.13
C VAL A 49 -8.87 12.29 2.46
N ILE A 50 -8.43 13.53 2.70
CA ILE A 50 -7.79 13.91 3.96
C ILE A 50 -8.78 13.74 5.12
N GLY A 51 -8.36 13.05 6.18
CA GLY A 51 -9.16 12.80 7.38
C GLY A 51 -10.24 11.72 7.23
N GLU A 52 -10.81 11.55 6.04
CA GLU A 52 -11.92 10.62 5.76
C GLU A 52 -11.43 9.23 5.35
N TYR A 53 -10.31 9.14 4.63
CA TYR A 53 -9.77 7.86 4.18
C TYR A 53 -8.78 7.27 5.18
N VAL A 54 -9.01 6.04 5.62
CA VAL A 54 -8.08 5.28 6.48
C VAL A 54 -7.46 4.14 5.66
N PRO A 55 -6.22 4.30 5.16
CA PRO A 55 -5.52 3.24 4.43
C PRO A 55 -5.13 2.06 5.32
N ASN A 56 -5.19 0.86 4.74
CA ASN A 56 -4.78 -0.38 5.40
C ASN A 56 -3.28 -0.45 5.77
N LEU A 57 -2.45 0.37 5.13
CA LEU A 57 -1.00 0.36 5.35
C LEU A 57 -0.62 0.98 6.71
N VAL A 58 -1.13 2.18 6.99
CA VAL A 58 -0.77 2.94 8.20
C VAL A 58 -1.88 2.93 9.27
N ALA A 59 -3.11 2.55 8.90
CA ALA A 59 -4.27 2.46 9.81
C ALA A 59 -4.57 3.77 10.58
N GLN A 60 -4.22 4.92 9.98
CA GLN A 60 -4.47 6.26 10.48
C GLN A 60 -5.16 7.08 9.39
N PRO A 61 -5.95 8.12 9.74
CA PRO A 61 -6.55 9.01 8.75
C PRO A 61 -5.50 9.59 7.82
N PHE A 62 -5.77 9.53 6.51
CA PHE A 62 -4.87 10.03 5.49
C PHE A 62 -4.67 11.54 5.63
N ASN A 63 -3.43 11.98 5.45
CA ASN A 63 -3.08 13.38 5.47
C ASN A 63 -1.82 13.62 4.60
N VAL A 64 -1.64 14.87 4.15
CA VAL A 64 -0.57 15.28 3.24
C VAL A 64 0.50 16.03 4.03
N SER A 65 1.02 15.39 5.07
CA SER A 65 2.12 15.93 5.89
C SER A 65 3.44 15.24 5.58
N LYS A 66 4.55 15.94 5.90
CA LYS A 66 5.89 15.36 5.78
C LYS A 66 6.07 14.15 6.72
N ASP A 67 5.48 14.20 7.91
CA ASP A 67 5.55 13.11 8.88
C ASP A 67 4.82 11.86 8.38
N ASP A 68 3.63 12.01 7.79
CA ASP A 68 2.90 10.89 7.19
C ASP A 68 3.69 10.27 6.02
N ALA A 69 4.28 11.12 5.18
CA ALA A 69 5.12 10.66 4.07
C ALA A 69 6.37 9.90 4.55
N HIS A 70 7.05 10.38 5.59
CA HIS A 70 8.14 9.66 6.24
C HIS A 70 7.67 8.34 6.86
N HIS A 71 6.52 8.33 7.54
CA HIS A 71 5.97 7.12 8.13
C HIS A 71 5.69 6.03 7.08
N ILE A 72 5.09 6.41 5.96
CA ILE A 72 4.86 5.52 4.82
C ILE A 72 6.18 5.04 4.22
N TYR A 73 7.17 5.93 4.08
CA TYR A 73 8.49 5.58 3.58
C TYR A 73 9.19 4.54 4.46
N TYR A 74 9.24 4.74 5.78
CA TYR A 74 9.87 3.78 6.71
C TYR A 74 9.25 2.39 6.64
N GLN A 75 7.96 2.31 6.36
CA GLN A 75 7.30 1.02 6.19
C GLN A 75 7.63 0.40 4.83
N THR A 76 7.54 1.17 3.75
CA THR A 76 7.54 0.66 2.35
C THR A 76 8.88 0.68 1.63
N HIS A 77 9.81 1.53 2.06
CA HIS A 77 11.06 1.85 1.37
C HIS A 77 10.82 2.22 -0.11
N SER A 78 9.76 2.98 -0.37
CA SER A 78 9.34 3.34 -1.72
C SER A 78 10.36 4.29 -2.39
N PRO A 79 10.92 3.93 -3.57
CA PRO A 79 11.87 4.79 -4.28
C PRO A 79 11.23 6.08 -4.83
N LEU A 80 9.91 6.09 -5.03
CA LEU A 80 9.20 7.29 -5.47
C LEU A 80 9.04 8.31 -4.34
N LEU A 81 8.83 7.84 -3.11
CA LEU A 81 8.79 8.72 -1.94
C LEU A 81 10.18 9.22 -1.57
N ASP A 82 11.22 8.39 -1.78
CA ASP A 82 12.62 8.77 -1.56
C ASP A 82 13.05 10.00 -2.38
N GLN A 83 12.49 10.17 -3.58
CA GLN A 83 12.80 11.32 -4.45
C GLN A 83 12.11 12.62 -4.03
N VAL A 84 11.06 12.53 -3.21
CA VAL A 84 10.20 13.66 -2.82
C VAL A 84 10.48 14.12 -1.38
N LEU A 85 11.01 13.23 -0.53
CA LEU A 85 11.31 13.48 0.89
C LEU A 85 12.69 14.09 1.12
#